data_AF-A0A957KCE1-F1
#
_entry.id   AF-A0A957KCE1-F1
#
_cell.length_a   1.000
_cell.length_b   1.000
_cell.length_c   1.000
_cell.angle_alpha   90.00
_cell.angle_beta   90.00
_cell.angle_gamma   90.00
#
_symmetry.space_group_name_H-M   'P 1'
#
loop_
_entity.id
_entity.type
_entity.pdbx_description
1 polymer ?
#
loop_
_entity_poly.entity_id
_entity_poly.type
_entity_poly.pdbx_seq_one_letter_code
_entity_poly.pdbx_strand_id
1 'polypeptide(L)'
;ALGMLVAAPTKDYSQTIMLPLPGGALSDEGAAELGARLAAEFAPLRERGLAEMAAEGYAAAELETTYELDVRYAGQSHELTVPFRSGEAAALPAAFHAMHERRYGYQEPARALELVTLRLTVAARVTPPVLPRGEGTGRSAADALIGHKPVYFAGGPQETALYDRARLEPGHQFRGPAIIFQYDTTNVVPPGWQVVVDPWLNLVLTR
;
A
#
# COMPACT_ATOMS: atom_id res chain seq x y z
N ALA A 1 -2.30 -9.34 -13.25
CA ALA A 1 -3.72 -9.57 -12.91
C ALA A 1 -3.97 -9.62 -11.39
N LEU A 2 -3.13 -10.31 -10.59
CA LEU A 2 -3.35 -10.42 -9.13
C LEU A 2 -3.58 -9.08 -8.41
N GLY A 3 -2.83 -8.04 -8.77
CA GLY A 3 -3.00 -6.69 -8.21
C GLY A 3 -4.42 -6.12 -8.36
N MET A 4 -5.13 -6.42 -9.45
CA MET A 4 -6.52 -6.01 -9.64
C MET A 4 -7.49 -6.85 -8.81
N LEU A 5 -7.17 -8.11 -8.54
CA LEU A 5 -8.00 -9.04 -7.78
C LEU A 5 -7.99 -8.70 -6.27
N VAL A 6 -6.88 -8.14 -5.77
CA VAL A 6 -6.71 -7.76 -4.37
C VAL A 6 -7.09 -6.30 -4.09
N ALA A 7 -7.29 -5.48 -5.12
CA ALA A 7 -7.60 -4.08 -4.96
C ALA A 7 -9.05 -3.92 -4.46
N ALA A 8 -9.21 -3.19 -3.36
CA ALA A 8 -10.52 -2.86 -2.83
C ALA A 8 -11.27 -1.91 -3.79
N PRO A 9 -12.53 -2.21 -4.17
CA PRO A 9 -13.42 -1.23 -4.78
C PRO A 9 -13.51 -0.01 -3.88
N THR A 10 -13.15 1.16 -4.43
CA THR A 10 -12.91 2.38 -3.66
C THR A 10 -13.48 3.59 -4.38
N LYS A 11 -14.06 4.53 -3.62
CA LYS A 11 -14.46 5.86 -4.06
C LYS A 11 -13.73 6.91 -3.22
N ASP A 12 -13.00 7.78 -3.90
CA ASP A 12 -12.26 8.88 -3.29
C ASP A 12 -12.90 10.22 -3.63
N TYR A 13 -13.08 11.05 -2.60
CA TYR A 13 -13.58 12.41 -2.72
C TYR A 13 -12.62 13.38 -2.04
N SER A 14 -12.54 14.58 -2.62
CA SER A 14 -11.83 15.70 -2.01
C SER A 14 -12.63 16.98 -2.15
N GLN A 15 -12.60 17.82 -1.11
CA GLN A 15 -13.26 19.11 -1.09
C GLN A 15 -12.37 20.14 -0.40
N THR A 16 -12.03 21.21 -1.12
CA THR A 16 -11.25 22.33 -0.57
C THR A 16 -12.14 23.24 0.27
N ILE A 17 -11.74 23.57 1.51
CA ILE A 17 -12.52 24.40 2.43
C ILE A 17 -11.77 25.60 3.04
N MET A 18 -10.43 25.67 2.89
CA MET A 18 -9.57 26.79 3.33
C MET A 18 -9.97 27.39 4.68
N LEU A 19 -9.82 26.61 5.76
CA LEU A 19 -10.20 26.97 7.11
C LEU A 19 -8.98 27.34 7.96
N PRO A 20 -8.84 28.60 8.42
CA PRO A 20 -7.79 28.96 9.38
C PRO A 20 -8.05 28.31 10.74
N LEU A 21 -6.98 27.83 11.37
CA LEU A 21 -6.97 27.21 12.69
C LEU A 21 -5.82 27.80 13.53
N PRO A 22 -5.96 27.91 14.85
CA PRO A 22 -4.82 28.22 15.71
C PRO A 22 -3.79 27.06 15.65
N GLY A 23 -2.51 27.41 15.82
CA GLY A 23 -1.46 26.39 16.00
C GLY A 23 -1.52 25.72 17.37
N GLY A 24 -1.92 26.48 18.39
CA GLY A 24 -2.07 25.96 19.75
C GLY A 24 -3.28 25.05 19.91
N ALA A 25 -3.42 24.53 21.13
CA ALA A 25 -4.59 23.76 21.53
C ALA A 25 -5.88 24.57 21.31
N LEU A 26 -6.91 23.89 20.81
CA LEU A 26 -8.26 24.45 20.71
C LEU A 26 -8.90 24.55 22.09
N SER A 27 -9.71 25.58 22.31
CA SER A 27 -10.65 25.58 23.42
C SER A 27 -11.70 24.49 23.21
N ASP A 28 -12.36 24.04 24.28
CA ASP A 28 -13.43 23.03 24.18
C ASP A 28 -14.54 23.47 23.22
N GLU A 29 -14.93 24.75 23.27
CA GLU A 29 -15.90 25.35 22.36
C GLU A 29 -15.40 25.36 20.91
N GLY A 30 -14.15 25.77 20.67
CA GLY A 30 -13.57 25.79 19.34
C GLY A 30 -13.38 24.40 18.74
N ALA A 31 -13.05 23.41 19.57
CA ALA A 31 -12.99 22.01 19.16
C ALA A 31 -14.38 21.45 18.81
N ALA A 32 -15.40 21.79 19.59
CA ALA A 32 -16.78 21.38 19.31
C ALA A 32 -17.31 22.03 18.01
N GLU A 33 -17.07 23.34 17.82
CA GLU A 33 -17.44 24.05 16.60
C GLU A 33 -16.74 23.47 15.36
N LEU A 34 -15.43 23.25 15.45
CA LEU A 34 -14.66 22.62 14.37
C LEU A 34 -15.18 21.22 14.07
N GLY A 35 -15.41 20.41 15.10
CA GLY A 35 -15.94 19.05 14.94
C GLY A 35 -17.31 19.04 14.25
N ALA A 36 -18.23 19.91 14.67
CA ALA A 36 -19.55 20.06 14.06
C ALA A 36 -19.46 20.52 12.60
N ARG A 37 -18.58 21.50 12.31
CA ARG A 37 -18.35 21.97 10.95
C ARG A 37 -17.80 20.87 10.05
N LEU A 38 -16.76 20.16 10.49
CA LEU A 38 -16.17 19.06 9.71
C LEU A 38 -17.19 17.94 9.48
N ALA A 39 -18.00 17.59 10.49
CA ALA A 39 -19.07 16.61 10.33
C ALA A 39 -20.09 17.03 9.25
N ALA A 40 -20.48 18.31 9.24
CA ALA A 40 -21.40 18.86 8.24
C ALA A 40 -20.81 18.85 6.83
N GLU A 41 -19.53 19.19 6.67
CA GLU A 41 -18.84 19.20 5.38
C GLU A 41 -18.55 17.78 4.84
N PHE A 42 -18.28 16.81 5.72
CA PHE A 42 -18.08 15.42 5.32
C PHE A 42 -19.38 14.69 5.00
N ALA A 43 -20.51 15.09 5.60
CA ALA A 43 -21.81 14.45 5.40
C ALA A 43 -22.20 14.28 3.92
N PRO A 44 -22.19 15.32 3.05
CA PRO A 44 -22.56 15.17 1.65
C PRO A 44 -21.58 14.27 0.87
N LEU A 45 -20.27 14.33 1.18
CA LEU A 45 -19.27 13.45 0.54
C LEU A 45 -19.53 11.99 0.91
N ARG A 46 -19.87 11.73 2.17
CA ARG A 46 -20.17 10.39 2.68
C ARG A 46 -21.45 9.83 2.10
N GLU A 47 -22.51 10.62 2.08
CA GLU A 47 -23.79 10.22 1.47
C GLU A 47 -23.61 9.86 -0.01
N ARG A 48 -22.86 10.69 -0.74
CA ARG A 48 -22.52 10.41 -2.13
C ARG A 48 -21.72 9.11 -2.29
N GLY A 49 -20.65 8.94 -1.50
CA GLY A 49 -19.82 7.74 -1.56
C GLY A 49 -20.58 6.46 -1.25
N LEU A 50 -21.42 6.46 -0.22
CA LEU A 50 -22.25 5.32 0.14
C LEU A 50 -23.30 5.03 -0.94
N ALA A 51 -23.92 6.06 -1.53
CA ALA A 51 -24.90 5.88 -2.60
C ALA A 51 -24.27 5.31 -3.88
N GLU A 52 -23.09 5.79 -4.27
CA GLU A 52 -22.35 5.27 -5.42
C GLU A 52 -21.91 3.81 -5.20
N MET A 53 -21.41 3.46 -4.01
CA MET A 53 -21.06 2.08 -3.67
C MET A 53 -22.29 1.16 -3.62
N ALA A 54 -23.42 1.63 -3.09
CA ALA A 54 -24.67 0.87 -3.08
C ALA A 54 -25.21 0.61 -4.50
N ALA A 55 -25.07 1.59 -5.41
CA ALA A 55 -25.43 1.42 -6.83
C ALA A 55 -24.56 0.38 -7.54
N GLU A 56 -23.34 0.14 -7.05
CA GLU A 56 -22.44 -0.93 -7.51
C GLU A 56 -22.69 -2.27 -6.81
N GLY A 57 -23.65 -2.35 -5.88
CA GLY A 57 -24.09 -3.58 -5.23
C GLY A 57 -23.43 -3.92 -3.90
N TYR A 58 -22.66 -3.01 -3.30
CA TYR A 58 -22.03 -3.23 -1.99
C TYR A 58 -22.98 -2.88 -0.85
N ALA A 59 -23.07 -3.75 0.17
CA ALA A 59 -23.87 -3.46 1.36
C ALA A 59 -23.12 -2.53 2.33
N ALA A 60 -23.84 -1.66 3.03
CA ALA A 60 -23.23 -0.70 3.96
C ALA A 60 -22.36 -1.36 5.06
N ALA A 61 -22.69 -2.59 5.48
CA ALA A 61 -21.92 -3.36 6.46
C ALA A 61 -20.54 -3.85 5.94
N GLU A 62 -20.36 -3.84 4.62
CA GLU A 62 -19.12 -4.23 3.93
C GLU A 62 -18.23 -3.02 3.65
N LEU A 63 -18.71 -1.80 3.91
CA LEU A 63 -18.00 -0.57 3.60
C LEU A 63 -17.24 -0.04 4.81
N GLU A 64 -16.05 0.47 4.56
CA GLU A 64 -15.26 1.27 5.50
C GLU A 64 -15.11 2.69 4.95
N THR A 65 -15.11 3.65 5.86
CA THR A 65 -14.97 5.07 5.51
C THR A 65 -13.79 5.66 6.27
N THR A 66 -12.85 6.23 5.52
CA THR A 66 -11.67 6.91 6.04
C THR A 66 -11.80 8.40 5.79
N TYR A 67 -11.46 9.20 6.80
CA TYR A 67 -11.49 10.66 6.74
C TYR A 67 -10.08 11.18 6.97
N GLU A 68 -9.65 12.12 6.14
CA GLU A 68 -8.34 12.76 6.28
C GLU A 68 -8.46 14.25 5.97
N LEU A 69 -7.50 15.02 6.49
CA LEU A 69 -7.45 16.47 6.37
C LEU A 69 -6.09 16.88 5.86
N ASP A 70 -6.04 17.60 4.74
CA ASP A 70 -4.81 18.24 4.30
C ASP A 70 -4.65 19.55 5.08
N VAL A 71 -3.60 19.62 5.90
CA VAL A 71 -3.31 20.74 6.79
C VAL A 71 -1.90 21.26 6.50
N ARG A 72 -1.70 22.56 6.62
CA ARG A 72 -0.38 23.21 6.53
C ARG A 72 -0.23 24.30 7.59
N TYR A 73 0.99 24.76 7.80
CA TYR A 73 1.17 26.05 8.46
C TYR A 73 0.70 27.18 7.52
N ALA A 74 0.06 28.20 8.09
CA ALA A 74 -0.37 29.37 7.35
C ALA A 74 0.83 30.00 6.59
N GLY A 75 0.62 30.23 5.29
CA GLY A 75 1.62 30.78 4.38
C GLY A 75 2.69 29.79 3.88
N GLN A 76 2.60 28.49 4.21
CA GLN A 76 3.41 27.46 3.55
C GLN A 76 2.74 26.95 2.26
N SER A 77 3.54 26.35 1.38
CA SER A 77 3.10 25.86 0.07
C SER A 77 2.82 24.37 -0.01
N HIS A 78 3.06 23.60 1.06
CA HIS A 78 2.90 22.15 1.08
C HIS A 78 2.04 21.72 2.27
N GLU A 79 1.08 20.84 2.00
CA GLU A 79 0.21 20.23 3.00
C GLU A 79 0.76 18.89 3.52
N LEU A 80 0.33 18.51 4.71
CA LEU A 80 0.40 17.15 5.24
C LEU A 80 -1.02 16.62 5.40
N THR A 81 -1.25 15.40 4.93
CA THR A 81 -2.51 14.67 5.12
C THR A 81 -2.54 14.06 6.51
N VAL A 82 -3.43 14.56 7.36
CA VAL A 82 -3.61 14.14 8.76
C VAL A 82 -4.85 13.23 8.84
N PRO A 83 -4.72 11.98 9.32
CA PRO A 83 -5.87 11.13 9.58
C PRO A 83 -6.82 11.77 10.59
N PHE A 84 -8.13 11.66 10.35
CA PHE A 84 -9.14 12.29 11.17
C PHE A 84 -10.24 11.31 11.58
N ARG A 85 -10.70 11.41 12.83
CA ARG A 85 -11.88 10.69 13.31
C ARG A 85 -12.86 11.66 13.94
N SER A 86 -14.15 11.31 13.88
CA SER A 86 -15.19 12.08 14.57
C SER A 86 -14.86 12.19 16.06
N GLY A 87 -14.92 13.41 16.60
CA GLY A 87 -14.57 13.72 17.98
C GLY A 87 -13.10 14.06 18.23
N GLU A 88 -12.21 13.95 17.24
CA GLU A 88 -10.77 14.22 17.40
C GLU A 88 -10.36 15.64 16.97
N ALA A 89 -11.33 16.54 16.76
CA ALA A 89 -11.05 17.92 16.33
C ALA A 89 -10.07 18.65 17.27
N ALA A 90 -10.19 18.44 18.59
CA ALA A 90 -9.28 19.01 19.59
C ALA A 90 -7.81 18.59 19.40
N ALA A 91 -7.58 17.38 18.89
CA ALA A 91 -6.24 16.80 18.73
C ALA A 91 -5.59 17.18 17.40
N LEU A 92 -6.33 17.80 16.47
CA LEU A 92 -5.86 18.06 15.11
C LEU A 92 -4.56 18.88 15.05
N PRO A 93 -4.41 20.02 15.78
CA PRO A 93 -3.16 20.78 15.72
C PRO A 93 -1.96 19.97 16.20
N ALA A 94 -2.11 19.28 17.33
CA ALA A 94 -1.04 18.43 17.89
C ALA A 94 -0.66 17.27 16.96
N ALA A 95 -1.65 16.62 16.33
CA ALA A 95 -1.43 15.56 15.36
C ALA A 95 -0.65 16.06 14.14
N PHE A 96 -1.02 17.23 13.61
CA PHE A 96 -0.29 17.88 12.51
C PHE A 96 1.16 18.19 12.91
N HIS A 97 1.40 18.83 14.05
CA HIS A 97 2.75 19.19 14.47
C HIS A 97 3.65 17.96 14.64
N ALA A 98 3.13 16.89 15.25
CA ALA A 98 3.87 15.64 15.39
C ALA A 98 4.18 15.00 14.02
N MET A 99 3.28 15.08 13.05
CA MET A 99 3.55 14.63 11.68
C MET A 99 4.60 15.49 10.99
N HIS A 100 4.51 16.81 11.15
CA HIS A 100 5.46 17.75 10.57
C HIS A 100 6.88 17.54 11.12
N GLU A 101 7.02 17.34 12.43
CA GLU A 101 8.30 17.02 13.08
C GLU A 101 8.87 15.69 12.57
N ARG A 102 8.05 14.64 12.47
CA ARG A 102 8.51 13.36 11.91
C ARG A 102 8.97 13.48 10.46
N ARG A 103 8.32 14.32 9.66
CA ARG A 103 8.57 14.44 8.21
C ARG A 103 9.71 15.40 7.86
N TYR A 104 9.88 16.46 8.64
CA TYR A 104 10.81 17.57 8.34
C TYR A 104 11.80 17.88 9.45
N GLY A 105 11.69 17.24 10.63
CA GLY A 105 12.61 17.40 11.75
C GLY A 105 12.34 18.61 12.65
N TYR A 106 11.24 19.33 12.45
CA TYR A 106 10.85 20.47 13.29
C TYR A 106 9.34 20.71 13.30
N GLN A 107 8.86 21.54 14.23
CA GLN A 107 7.48 22.01 14.35
C GLN A 107 7.44 23.47 14.81
N GLU A 108 6.37 24.20 14.49
CA GLU A 108 6.14 25.61 14.87
C GLU A 108 4.79 25.75 15.63
N PRO A 109 4.68 25.32 16.91
CA PRO A 109 3.39 25.22 17.59
C PRO A 109 2.61 26.54 17.75
N ALA A 110 3.31 27.68 17.72
CA ALA A 110 2.68 29.00 17.80
C ALA A 110 2.13 29.49 16.45
N ARG A 111 2.55 28.87 15.34
CA ARG A 111 2.17 29.30 13.99
C ARG A 111 0.79 28.76 13.66
N ALA A 112 -0.09 29.65 13.19
CA ALA A 112 -1.43 29.28 12.76
C ALA A 112 -1.38 28.19 11.68
N LEU A 113 -2.39 27.32 11.69
CA LEU A 113 -2.60 26.27 10.72
C LEU A 113 -3.68 26.69 9.72
N GLU A 114 -3.68 26.00 8.60
CA GLU A 114 -4.70 26.13 7.57
C GLU A 114 -5.11 24.73 7.11
N LEU A 115 -6.37 24.40 7.33
CA LEU A 115 -6.98 23.18 6.80
C LEU A 115 -7.44 23.50 5.37
N VAL A 116 -6.77 22.88 4.41
CA VAL A 116 -6.92 23.18 2.98
C VAL A 116 -8.02 22.31 2.38
N THR A 117 -7.94 20.99 2.58
CA THR A 117 -8.79 20.01 1.88
C THR A 117 -9.29 18.92 2.83
N LEU A 118 -10.56 18.56 2.68
CA LEU A 118 -11.18 17.36 3.24
C LEU A 118 -11.00 16.21 2.27
N ARG A 119 -10.57 15.05 2.76
CA ARG A 119 -10.48 13.81 1.97
C ARG A 119 -11.37 12.75 2.59
N LEU A 120 -12.14 12.08 1.74
CA LEU A 120 -13.00 10.98 2.13
C LEU A 120 -12.77 9.80 1.19
N THR A 121 -12.49 8.65 1.77
CA THR A 121 -12.42 7.39 1.04
C THR A 121 -13.51 6.45 1.55
N VAL A 122 -14.31 5.91 0.65
CA VAL A 122 -15.26 4.82 0.94
C VAL A 122 -14.78 3.58 0.19
N ALA A 123 -14.44 2.52 0.92
CA ALA A 123 -13.90 1.30 0.35
C ALA A 123 -14.71 0.07 0.78
N ALA A 124 -14.92 -0.88 -0.13
CA ALA A 124 -15.46 -2.19 0.22
C ALA A 124 -14.38 -3.08 0.83
N ARG A 125 -14.72 -3.80 1.88
CA ARG A 125 -13.86 -4.84 2.45
C ARG A 125 -13.67 -5.95 1.43
N VAL A 126 -12.44 -6.10 0.95
CA VAL A 126 -12.05 -7.24 0.14
C VAL A 126 -11.38 -8.27 1.04
N THR A 127 -11.88 -9.49 1.01
CA THR A 127 -11.11 -10.64 1.51
C THR A 127 -10.12 -11.00 0.42
N PRO A 128 -8.80 -10.82 0.63
CA PRO A 128 -7.84 -11.19 -0.39
C PRO A 128 -7.99 -12.68 -0.73
N PRO A 129 -7.84 -13.07 -2.00
CA PRO A 129 -7.82 -14.47 -2.39
C PRO A 129 -6.72 -15.19 -1.61
N VAL A 130 -7.07 -16.36 -1.06
CA VAL A 130 -6.08 -17.26 -0.48
C VAL A 130 -5.26 -17.83 -1.63
N LEU A 131 -3.99 -17.43 -1.71
CA LEU A 131 -3.08 -18.01 -2.67
C LEU A 131 -2.75 -19.45 -2.25
N PRO A 132 -2.84 -20.42 -3.17
CA PRO A 132 -2.56 -21.81 -2.84
C PRO A 132 -1.11 -21.93 -2.40
N ARG A 133 -0.91 -22.55 -1.23
CA ARG A 133 0.40 -22.95 -0.77
C ARG A 133 0.75 -24.28 -1.42
N GLY A 134 1.91 -24.35 -2.07
CA GLY A 134 2.39 -25.62 -2.58
C GLY A 134 2.82 -26.53 -1.43
N GLU A 135 2.61 -27.84 -1.61
CA GLU A 135 3.25 -28.87 -0.80
C GLU A 135 4.30 -29.57 -1.67
N GLY A 136 5.49 -29.80 -1.12
CA GLY A 136 6.53 -30.56 -1.80
C GLY A 136 6.11 -32.03 -1.89
N THR A 137 6.29 -32.65 -3.04
CA THR A 137 6.02 -34.09 -3.23
C THR A 137 7.19 -34.96 -2.79
N GLY A 138 8.28 -34.34 -2.30
CA GLY A 138 9.54 -35.00 -1.96
C GLY A 138 10.51 -35.11 -3.14
N ARG A 139 10.16 -34.57 -4.31
CA ARG A 139 11.08 -34.45 -5.44
C ARG A 139 12.20 -33.47 -5.13
N SER A 140 13.35 -33.69 -5.75
CA SER A 140 14.51 -32.82 -5.65
C SER A 140 14.47 -31.73 -6.71
N ALA A 141 15.21 -30.65 -6.50
CA ALA A 141 15.40 -29.62 -7.54
C ALA A 141 16.06 -30.21 -8.82
N ALA A 142 16.82 -31.29 -8.69
CA ALA A 142 17.41 -31.98 -9.84
C ALA A 142 16.35 -32.58 -10.77
N ASP A 143 15.18 -32.95 -10.22
CA ASP A 143 14.05 -33.41 -11.01
C ASP A 143 13.42 -32.29 -11.83
N ALA A 144 13.76 -31.02 -11.63
CA ALA A 144 13.32 -29.92 -12.48
C ALA A 144 14.34 -29.56 -13.57
N LEU A 145 15.53 -30.15 -13.54
CA LEU A 145 16.59 -29.89 -14.49
C LEU A 145 16.23 -30.52 -15.86
N ILE A 146 16.30 -29.72 -16.91
CA ILE A 146 16.02 -30.13 -18.29
C ILE A 146 17.26 -30.09 -19.20
N GLY A 147 18.40 -29.63 -18.68
CA GLY A 147 19.68 -29.71 -19.36
C GLY A 147 20.66 -28.64 -18.92
N HIS A 148 21.74 -28.52 -19.68
CA HIS A 148 22.74 -27.46 -19.54
C HIS A 148 23.03 -26.88 -20.93
N LYS A 149 23.31 -25.58 -20.97
CA LYS A 149 23.83 -24.91 -22.17
C LYS A 149 24.85 -23.83 -21.80
N PRO A 150 25.82 -23.54 -22.68
CA PRO A 150 26.69 -22.39 -22.51
C PRO A 150 25.88 -21.10 -22.70
N VAL A 151 25.89 -20.24 -21.68
CA VAL A 151 25.23 -18.92 -21.70
C VAL A 151 26.29 -17.86 -21.44
N TYR A 152 26.23 -16.75 -22.17
CA TYR A 152 27.20 -15.67 -22.05
C TYR A 152 26.83 -14.73 -20.91
N PHE A 153 27.70 -14.61 -19.91
CA PHE A 153 27.62 -13.61 -18.85
C PHE A 153 28.81 -12.64 -18.96
N ALA A 154 28.90 -11.65 -18.06
CA ALA A 154 29.98 -10.65 -18.09
C ALA A 154 31.40 -11.26 -18.09
N GLY A 155 31.58 -12.46 -17.52
CA GLY A 155 32.86 -13.18 -17.49
C GLY A 155 33.09 -14.15 -18.65
N GLY A 156 32.24 -14.15 -19.69
CA GLY A 156 32.32 -15.09 -20.82
C GLY A 156 31.26 -16.19 -20.78
N PRO A 157 31.36 -17.21 -21.66
CA PRO A 157 30.43 -18.32 -21.69
C PRO A 157 30.58 -19.20 -20.44
N GLN A 158 29.48 -19.50 -19.76
CA GLN A 158 29.44 -20.40 -18.60
C GLN A 158 28.39 -21.48 -18.83
N GLU A 159 28.75 -22.73 -18.47
CA GLU A 159 27.80 -23.82 -18.42
C GLU A 159 26.69 -23.48 -17.43
N THR A 160 25.46 -23.42 -17.92
CA THR A 160 24.31 -22.87 -17.20
C THR A 160 23.21 -23.92 -17.11
N ALA A 161 22.74 -24.19 -15.90
CA ALA A 161 21.67 -25.15 -15.65
C ALA A 161 20.33 -24.61 -16.17
N LEU A 162 19.57 -25.45 -16.86
CA LEU A 162 18.26 -25.13 -17.41
C LEU A 162 17.20 -25.86 -16.60
N TYR A 163 16.28 -25.13 -16.00
CA TYR A 163 15.20 -25.68 -15.19
C TYR A 163 13.84 -25.43 -15.85
N ASP A 164 12.95 -26.42 -15.76
CA ASP A 164 11.53 -26.25 -16.04
C ASP A 164 10.81 -25.79 -14.78
N ARG A 165 10.24 -24.58 -14.83
CA ARG A 165 9.54 -23.97 -13.70
C ARG A 165 8.37 -24.81 -13.20
N ALA A 166 7.67 -25.54 -14.06
CA ALA A 166 6.51 -26.35 -13.69
C ALA A 166 6.89 -27.54 -12.80
N ARG A 167 8.18 -27.92 -12.77
CA ARG A 167 8.71 -29.05 -11.99
C ARG A 167 9.35 -28.61 -10.67
N LEU A 168 9.53 -27.30 -10.45
CA LEU A 168 10.04 -26.75 -9.20
C LEU A 168 8.96 -26.75 -8.11
N GLU A 169 9.34 -27.17 -6.92
CA GLU A 169 8.46 -27.30 -5.76
C GLU A 169 8.94 -26.42 -4.59
N PRO A 170 8.05 -26.11 -3.62
CA PRO A 170 8.45 -25.36 -2.44
C PRO A 170 9.60 -26.02 -1.69
N GLY A 171 10.54 -25.19 -1.24
CA GLY A 171 11.75 -25.62 -0.54
C GLY A 171 12.89 -26.05 -1.47
N HIS A 172 12.68 -26.13 -2.78
CA HIS A 172 13.77 -26.37 -3.74
C HIS A 172 14.79 -25.22 -3.71
N GLN A 173 16.07 -25.58 -3.75
CA GLN A 173 17.18 -24.64 -3.72
C GLN A 173 18.24 -25.04 -4.74
N PHE A 174 18.82 -24.04 -5.41
CA PHE A 174 19.92 -24.23 -6.34
C PHE A 174 20.69 -22.92 -6.54
N ARG A 175 21.92 -23.02 -7.04
CA ARG A 175 22.80 -21.88 -7.32
C ARG A 175 22.83 -21.56 -8.80
N GLY A 176 23.04 -20.29 -9.12
CA GLY A 176 23.35 -19.85 -10.48
C GLY A 176 24.81 -20.18 -10.88
N PRO A 177 25.13 -20.11 -12.18
CA PRO A 177 24.27 -19.66 -13.26
C PRO A 177 23.17 -20.65 -13.62
N ALA A 178 21.93 -20.16 -13.71
CA ALA A 178 20.78 -20.95 -14.13
C ALA A 178 19.78 -20.13 -14.97
N ILE A 179 19.05 -20.79 -15.86
CA ILE A 179 17.89 -20.24 -16.57
C ILE A 179 16.68 -21.09 -16.20
N ILE A 180 15.60 -20.44 -15.78
CA ILE A 180 14.35 -21.09 -15.40
C ILE A 180 13.29 -20.72 -16.44
N PHE A 181 12.84 -21.69 -17.21
CA PHE A 181 11.82 -21.51 -18.24
C PHE A 181 10.44 -21.66 -17.64
N GLN A 182 9.59 -20.66 -17.88
CA GLN A 182 8.17 -20.67 -17.58
C GLN A 182 7.43 -20.38 -18.91
N TYR A 183 6.17 -20.79 -19.00
CA TYR A 183 5.38 -20.59 -20.22
C TYR A 183 5.24 -19.10 -20.62
N ASP A 184 5.13 -18.21 -19.64
CA ASP A 184 4.88 -16.78 -19.79
C ASP A 184 6.13 -15.90 -19.53
N THR A 185 7.23 -16.48 -19.04
CA THR A 185 8.46 -15.73 -18.72
C THR A 185 9.70 -16.61 -18.68
N THR A 186 10.88 -15.99 -18.70
CA THR A 186 12.16 -16.67 -18.50
C THR A 186 12.95 -15.93 -17.41
N ASN A 187 13.30 -16.64 -16.34
CA ASN A 187 14.07 -16.07 -15.23
C ASN A 187 15.54 -16.44 -15.37
N VAL A 188 16.42 -15.43 -15.32
CA VAL A 188 17.87 -15.63 -15.35
C VAL A 188 18.41 -15.49 -13.93
N VAL A 189 19.12 -16.51 -13.46
CA VAL A 189 19.83 -16.54 -12.18
C VAL A 189 21.32 -16.36 -12.48
N PRO A 190 21.91 -15.19 -12.21
CA PRO A 190 23.31 -14.94 -12.56
C PRO A 190 24.28 -15.78 -11.72
N PRO A 191 25.56 -15.89 -12.14
CA PRO A 191 26.61 -16.48 -11.33
C PRO A 191 26.72 -15.80 -9.95
N GLY A 192 26.94 -16.59 -8.90
CA GLY A 192 27.06 -16.10 -7.53
C GLY A 192 25.73 -15.78 -6.83
N TRP A 193 24.59 -16.01 -7.50
CA TRP A 193 23.27 -15.96 -6.88
C TRP A 193 22.78 -17.36 -6.50
N GLN A 194 21.80 -17.41 -5.62
CA GLN A 194 21.06 -18.61 -5.27
C GLN A 194 19.56 -18.34 -5.32
N VAL A 195 18.80 -19.41 -5.56
CA VAL A 195 17.34 -19.41 -5.59
C VAL A 195 16.80 -20.29 -4.50
N VAL A 196 15.75 -19.83 -3.83
CA VAL A 196 14.87 -20.64 -2.99
C VAL A 196 13.46 -20.51 -3.54
N VAL A 197 12.77 -21.64 -3.74
CA VAL A 197 11.34 -21.65 -4.06
C VAL A 197 10.57 -21.57 -2.76
N ASP A 198 9.81 -20.51 -2.55
CA ASP A 198 9.04 -20.33 -1.31
C ASP A 198 7.73 -21.17 -1.31
N PRO A 199 6.97 -21.19 -0.20
CA PRO A 199 5.70 -21.92 -0.12
C PRO A 199 4.61 -21.48 -1.11
N TRP A 200 4.69 -20.29 -1.69
CA TRP A 200 3.78 -19.78 -2.71
C TRP A 200 4.37 -19.90 -4.13
N LEU A 201 5.47 -20.66 -4.26
CA LEU A 201 6.22 -20.88 -5.48
C LEU A 201 6.88 -19.61 -6.04
N ASN A 202 7.08 -18.57 -5.23
CA ASN A 202 7.91 -17.45 -5.63
C ASN A 202 9.37 -17.91 -5.74
N LEU A 203 10.09 -17.36 -6.73
CA LEU A 203 11.54 -17.55 -6.86
C LEU A 203 12.24 -16.44 -6.09
N VAL A 204 12.75 -16.75 -4.90
CA VAL A 204 13.48 -15.80 -4.07
C VAL A 204 14.95 -15.87 -4.40
N LEU A 205 15.47 -14.83 -5.06
CA LEU A 205 16.87 -14.72 -5.46
C LEU A 205 17.66 -13.93 -4.41
N THR A 206 18.77 -14.50 -3.95
CA THR A 206 19.71 -13.86 -3.02
C THR A 206 21.14 -14.05 -3.49
N ARG A 207 22.05 -13.19 -3.02
CA ARG A 207 23.47 -13.19 -3.39
C ARG A 207 24.34 -13.42 -2.17
#